data_AF-A0A2N2L9F5-F1
#
_entry.id   AF-A0A2N2L9F5-F1
#
_cell.length_a   1.000
_cell.length_b   1.000
_cell.length_c   1.000
_cell.angle_alpha   90.00
_cell.angle_beta   90.00
_cell.angle_gamma   90.00
#
_symmetry.space_group_name_H-M   'P 1'
#
loop_
_entity.id
_entity.type
_entity.pdbx_description
1 polymer ?
#
loop_
_entity_poly.entity_id
_entity_poly.type
_entity_poly.pdbx_seq_one_letter_code
_entity_poly.pdbx_strand_id
1 'polypeptide(L)'
;MAMEPIVLVESAGRERQRGLRSDALPEHTDYRDRGCEVSPTCLGCPLARCRYATPGGVRTARNSRRNSAIKVALMDEGLTVDELAARFKVSRRTIFRVVTNMSAMHRRERRRRAEDPLTAGREA
;
A
#
# COMPACT_ATOMS: atom_id res chain seq x y z
N MET A 1 12.66 45.94 24.19
CA MET A 1 13.44 44.77 24.66
C MET A 1 13.41 43.74 23.56
N ALA A 2 14.52 43.03 23.38
CA ALA A 2 15.04 42.51 22.12
C ALA A 2 14.14 41.54 21.34
N MET A 3 14.24 41.67 20.02
CA MET A 3 13.89 40.68 19.00
C MET A 3 14.94 39.55 18.97
N GLU A 4 14.46 38.32 18.76
CA GLU A 4 15.14 37.16 18.13
C GLU A 4 16.23 36.39 18.95
N PRO A 5 16.45 35.07 18.70
CA PRO A 5 16.12 34.38 17.44
C PRO A 5 15.38 33.03 17.54
N ILE A 6 14.72 32.74 16.43
CA ILE A 6 14.40 31.41 15.91
C ILE A 6 15.69 30.60 15.79
N VAL A 7 15.85 29.55 16.61
CA VAL A 7 16.88 28.55 16.36
C VAL A 7 16.43 27.63 15.22
N LEU A 8 17.17 27.71 14.11
CA LEU A 8 17.20 26.70 13.06
C LEU A 8 17.32 25.30 13.69
N VAL A 9 16.38 24.40 13.41
CA VAL A 9 16.67 22.96 13.47
C VAL A 9 17.15 22.58 12.07
N GLU A 10 18.46 22.62 11.90
CA GLU A 10 19.15 22.17 10.69
C GLU A 10 18.90 20.67 10.47
N SER A 11 18.21 20.39 9.38
CA SER A 11 18.02 19.05 8.85
C SER A 11 19.34 18.49 8.31
N ALA A 12 20.04 17.70 9.11
CA ALA A 12 21.07 16.77 8.62
C ALA A 12 20.43 15.39 8.39
N GLY A 13 20.06 15.13 7.14
CA GLY A 13 19.77 13.79 6.70
C GLY A 13 21.02 12.91 6.75
N ARG A 14 20.81 11.63 7.09
CA ARG A 14 21.53 10.46 6.54
C ARG A 14 22.81 10.02 7.25
N GLU A 15 22.70 9.50 8.47
CA GLU A 15 23.68 8.53 9.01
C GLU A 15 23.02 7.46 9.91
N ARG A 16 23.02 6.22 9.39
CA ARG A 16 22.97 4.91 10.09
C ARG A 16 22.00 4.79 11.28
N GLN A 17 20.75 4.45 10.98
CA GLN A 17 19.83 3.81 11.95
C GLN A 17 20.33 2.39 12.30
N ARG A 18 21.35 2.28 13.16
CA ARG A 18 21.63 1.05 13.91
C ARG A 18 21.44 1.38 15.39
N GLY A 19 20.36 0.89 15.97
CA GLY A 19 20.22 0.79 17.43
C GLY A 19 19.41 1.86 18.15
N LEU A 20 18.38 2.45 17.52
CA LEU A 20 17.33 3.07 18.35
C LEU A 20 16.60 1.94 19.09
N ARG A 21 16.74 1.89 20.42
CA ARG A 21 15.92 1.02 21.29
C ARG A 21 14.46 1.32 20.96
N SER A 22 13.60 0.30 20.98
CA SER A 22 12.16 0.42 20.73
C SER A 22 11.50 1.55 21.56
N ASP A 23 12.10 1.83 22.71
CA ASP A 23 11.64 2.80 23.72
C ASP A 23 12.23 4.20 23.54
N ALA A 24 12.95 4.46 22.45
CA ALA A 24 13.46 5.81 22.12
C ALA A 24 12.36 6.75 21.56
N LEU A 25 11.11 6.27 21.46
CA LEU A 25 9.96 7.09 21.12
C LEU A 25 9.59 7.94 22.34
N PRO A 26 9.35 9.25 22.21
CA PRO A 26 9.11 10.08 23.37
C PRO A 26 7.74 9.73 23.97
N GLU A 27 7.77 9.14 25.16
CA GLU A 27 6.64 8.72 26.00
C GLU A 27 5.67 9.86 26.38
N HIS A 28 6.09 11.11 26.15
CA HIS A 28 5.29 12.33 26.36
C HIS A 28 4.96 13.07 25.06
N THR A 29 5.06 12.40 23.91
CA THR A 29 4.58 12.99 22.65
C THR A 29 3.06 12.98 22.62
N ASP A 30 2.47 14.17 22.54
CA ASP A 30 1.05 14.32 22.26
C ASP A 30 0.76 13.94 20.79
N TYR A 31 0.49 12.65 20.56
CA TYR A 31 0.07 12.13 19.27
C TYR A 31 -1.38 12.51 18.99
N ARG A 32 -1.61 13.75 18.57
CA ARG A 32 -2.94 14.23 18.20
C ARG A 32 -3.41 13.56 16.92
N ASP A 33 -4.52 12.85 16.99
CA ASP A 33 -5.21 12.33 15.82
C ASP A 33 -5.95 13.47 15.10
N ARG A 34 -5.28 14.10 14.13
CA ARG A 34 -5.89 15.13 13.26
C ARG A 34 -6.52 14.54 12.00
N GLY A 35 -6.39 13.23 11.77
CA GLY A 35 -6.85 12.59 10.54
C GLY A 35 -6.24 13.18 9.26
N CYS A 36 -6.97 13.06 8.16
CA CYS A 36 -6.63 13.63 6.85
C CYS A 36 -7.92 13.88 6.02
N GLU A 37 -7.76 14.27 4.74
CA GLU A 37 -8.88 14.51 3.80
C GLU A 37 -9.87 13.32 3.64
N VAL A 38 -9.49 12.11 4.05
CA VAL A 38 -10.32 10.91 3.95
C VAL A 38 -11.14 10.65 5.20
N SER A 39 -10.60 10.98 6.37
CA SER A 39 -11.23 10.71 7.66
C SER A 39 -10.69 11.70 8.69
N PRO A 40 -11.55 12.32 9.52
CA PRO A 40 -11.12 13.26 10.56
C PRO A 40 -10.32 12.59 11.68
N THR A 41 -10.43 11.26 11.81
CA THR A 41 -9.63 10.45 12.75
C THR A 41 -8.98 9.26 12.02
N CYS A 42 -7.73 8.97 12.34
CA CYS A 42 -6.97 7.84 11.82
C CYS A 42 -7.56 6.50 12.27
N LEU A 43 -8.04 6.43 13.52
CA LEU A 43 -8.64 5.20 14.07
C LEU A 43 -10.02 4.88 13.48
N GLY A 44 -10.73 5.88 12.95
CA GLY A 44 -12.00 5.70 12.24
C GLY A 44 -11.85 5.55 10.72
N CYS A 45 -10.63 5.51 10.19
CA CYS A 45 -10.40 5.61 8.76
C CYS A 45 -10.86 4.33 8.01
N PRO A 46 -11.69 4.45 6.94
CA PRO A 46 -12.19 3.30 6.19
C PRO A 46 -11.17 2.69 5.23
N LEU A 47 -9.96 3.23 5.18
CA LEU A 47 -8.89 2.73 4.32
C LEU A 47 -8.18 1.53 4.97
N ALA A 48 -8.00 0.46 4.19
CA ALA A 48 -7.22 -0.71 4.63
C ALA A 48 -5.72 -0.39 4.84
N ARG A 49 -5.21 0.70 4.26
CA ARG A 49 -3.84 1.18 4.44
C ARG A 49 -3.81 2.70 4.38
N CYS A 50 -3.04 3.32 5.26
CA CYS A 50 -2.90 4.77 5.32
C CYS A 50 -2.43 5.35 3.98
N ARG A 51 -2.98 6.52 3.60
CA ARG A 51 -2.57 7.25 2.38
C ARG A 51 -1.08 7.59 2.37
N TYR A 52 -0.51 7.87 3.53
CA TYR A 52 0.91 8.23 3.65
C TYR A 52 1.83 7.00 3.56
N ALA A 53 1.28 5.80 3.81
CA ALA A 53 2.02 4.54 3.70
C ALA A 53 1.94 3.92 2.29
N THR A 54 1.16 4.51 1.37
CA THR A 54 0.96 3.98 0.01
C THR A 54 1.50 4.95 -1.03
N PRO A 55 2.48 4.56 -1.86
CA PRO A 55 2.95 5.41 -2.95
C PRO A 55 1.77 5.69 -3.91
N GLY A 56 1.53 6.97 -4.20
CA GLY A 56 0.37 7.44 -4.98
C GLY A 56 -0.91 7.66 -4.16
N GLY A 57 -0.85 7.55 -2.84
CA GLY A 57 -1.88 8.05 -1.92
C GLY A 57 -3.23 7.33 -1.99
N VAL A 58 -4.29 8.08 -1.71
CA VAL A 58 -5.67 7.57 -1.55
C VAL A 58 -6.19 6.92 -2.82
N ARG A 59 -5.89 7.51 -3.98
CA ARG A 59 -6.33 6.98 -5.28
C ARG A 59 -5.76 5.59 -5.52
N THR A 60 -4.47 5.40 -5.27
CA THR A 60 -3.84 4.09 -5.39
C THR A 60 -4.43 3.10 -4.40
N ALA A 61 -4.61 3.49 -3.13
CA ALA A 61 -5.21 2.62 -2.11
C ALA A 61 -6.63 2.16 -2.51
N ARG A 62 -7.48 3.08 -2.99
CA ARG A 62 -8.83 2.77 -3.46
C ARG A 62 -8.82 1.86 -4.68
N ASN A 63 -7.95 2.14 -5.65
CA ASN A 63 -7.81 1.32 -6.85
C ASN A 63 -7.34 -0.09 -6.51
N SER A 64 -6.36 -0.23 -5.61
CA SER A 64 -5.86 -1.52 -5.14
C SER A 64 -6.96 -2.33 -4.47
N ARG A 65 -7.74 -1.71 -3.56
CA ARG A 65 -8.88 -2.38 -2.92
C ARG A 65 -9.91 -2.88 -3.94
N ARG A 66 -10.32 -2.02 -4.88
CA ARG A 66 -11.27 -2.41 -5.95
C ARG A 66 -10.70 -3.52 -6.82
N ASN A 67 -9.44 -3.41 -7.24
CA ASN A 67 -8.80 -4.41 -8.10
C ASN A 67 -8.66 -5.76 -7.39
N SER A 68 -8.41 -5.78 -6.08
CA SER A 68 -8.41 -7.01 -5.29
C SER A 68 -9.81 -7.63 -5.21
N ALA A 69 -10.85 -6.83 -4.99
CA ALA A 69 -12.24 -7.33 -5.00
C ALA A 69 -12.64 -7.91 -6.37
N ILE A 70 -12.24 -7.27 -7.48
CA ILE A 70 -12.47 -7.80 -8.84
C ILE A 70 -11.77 -9.16 -9.02
N LYS A 71 -10.55 -9.32 -8.52
CA LYS A 71 -9.81 -10.60 -8.62
C LYS A 71 -10.49 -11.71 -7.83
N VAL A 72 -10.95 -11.41 -6.60
CA VAL A 72 -11.69 -12.39 -5.78
C VAL A 72 -12.97 -12.78 -6.47
N ALA A 73 -13.78 -11.84 -6.94
CA ALA A 73 -15.02 -12.12 -7.65
C ALA A 73 -14.80 -12.93 -8.94
N LEU A 74 -13.68 -12.71 -9.64
CA LEU A 74 -13.32 -13.51 -10.82
C LEU A 74 -12.90 -14.95 -10.46
N MET A 75 -12.17 -15.13 -9.36
CA MET A 75 -11.59 -16.43 -8.98
C MET A 75 -12.54 -17.31 -8.16
N ASP A 76 -13.29 -16.70 -7.25
CA ASP A 76 -14.15 -17.40 -6.28
C ASP A 76 -15.58 -17.56 -6.82
N GLU A 77 -16.10 -16.52 -7.49
CA GLU A 77 -17.48 -16.52 -8.00
C GLU A 77 -17.56 -16.87 -9.50
N GLY A 78 -16.44 -16.92 -10.21
CA GLY A 78 -16.38 -17.30 -11.64
C GLY A 78 -17.08 -16.32 -12.60
N LEU A 79 -17.35 -15.10 -12.17
CA LEU A 79 -18.10 -14.11 -12.94
C LEU A 79 -17.40 -13.72 -14.25
N THR A 80 -18.20 -13.48 -15.29
CA THR A 80 -17.72 -13.01 -16.59
C THR A 80 -17.26 -11.56 -16.55
N VAL A 81 -16.53 -11.13 -17.58
CA VAL A 81 -16.03 -9.74 -17.70
C VAL A 81 -17.17 -8.72 -17.69
N ASP A 82 -18.30 -9.04 -18.32
CA ASP A 82 -19.44 -8.14 -18.44
C ASP A 82 -20.20 -8.03 -17.11
N GLU A 83 -20.36 -9.13 -16.38
CA GLU A 83 -20.96 -9.13 -15.03
C GLU A 83 -20.09 -8.36 -14.02
N LEU A 84 -18.77 -8.54 -14.09
CA LEU A 84 -17.83 -7.76 -13.27
C LEU A 84 -17.88 -6.26 -13.61
N ALA A 85 -17.96 -5.92 -14.90
CA ALA A 85 -18.08 -4.53 -15.33
C ALA A 85 -19.36 -3.88 -14.78
N ALA A 86 -20.49 -4.59 -14.86
CA ALA A 86 -21.77 -4.14 -14.31
C ALA A 86 -21.73 -3.99 -12.77
N ARG A 87 -21.27 -5.02 -12.05
CA ARG A 87 -21.23 -5.04 -10.57
C ARG A 87 -20.33 -3.95 -10.00
N PHE A 88 -19.15 -3.77 -10.57
CA PHE A 88 -18.19 -2.77 -10.10
C PHE A 88 -18.40 -1.39 -10.72
N LYS A 89 -19.39 -1.22 -11.62
CA LYS A 89 -19.69 0.02 -12.36
C LYS A 89 -18.44 0.60 -13.05
N VAL A 90 -17.72 -0.25 -13.77
CA VAL A 90 -16.49 0.11 -14.50
C VAL A 90 -16.55 -0.36 -15.94
N SER A 91 -15.73 0.24 -16.80
CA SER A 91 -15.63 -0.21 -18.19
C SER A 91 -14.96 -1.59 -18.30
N ARG A 92 -15.33 -2.35 -19.34
CA ARG A 92 -14.67 -3.62 -19.71
C ARG A 92 -13.15 -3.48 -19.80
N ARG A 93 -12.65 -2.37 -20.37
CA ARG A 93 -11.21 -2.03 -20.41
C ARG A 93 -10.55 -2.04 -19.04
N THR A 94 -11.25 -1.59 -18.00
CA THR A 94 -10.74 -1.60 -16.63
C THR A 94 -10.61 -3.02 -16.10
N ILE A 95 -11.62 -3.87 -16.34
CA ILE A 95 -11.59 -5.28 -15.97
C ILE A 95 -10.44 -5.99 -16.68
N PHE A 96 -10.35 -5.88 -18.02
CA PHE A 96 -9.26 -6.47 -18.80
C PHE A 96 -7.89 -6.04 -18.30
N ARG A 97 -7.68 -4.75 -17.99
CA ARG A 97 -6.40 -4.29 -17.43
C ARG A 97 -6.06 -4.97 -16.10
N VAL A 98 -7.04 -5.19 -15.22
CA VAL A 98 -6.82 -5.89 -13.94
C VAL A 98 -6.44 -7.35 -14.19
N VAL A 99 -7.13 -8.04 -15.11
CA VAL A 99 -6.86 -9.43 -15.48
C VAL A 99 -5.50 -9.59 -16.15
N THR A 100 -5.13 -8.71 -17.09
CA THR A 100 -3.82 -8.72 -17.74
C THR A 100 -2.70 -8.48 -16.73
N ASN A 101 -2.88 -7.54 -15.80
CA ASN A 101 -1.91 -7.30 -14.74
C ASN A 101 -1.75 -8.53 -13.83
N MET A 102 -2.85 -9.22 -13.53
CA MET A 102 -2.83 -10.45 -12.74
C MET A 102 -2.04 -11.57 -13.43
N SER A 103 -2.29 -11.83 -14.72
CA SER A 103 -1.54 -12.86 -15.46
C SER A 103 -0.06 -12.51 -15.62
N ALA A 104 0.25 -11.22 -15.84
CA ALA A 104 1.63 -10.74 -15.88
C ALA A 104 2.36 -10.93 -14.53
N MET A 105 1.70 -10.67 -13.40
CA MET A 105 2.27 -10.89 -12.06
C MET A 105 2.54 -12.37 -11.80
N HIS A 106 1.58 -13.26 -12.09
CA HIS A 106 1.79 -14.71 -11.95
C HIS A 106 2.93 -15.23 -12.83
N ARG A 107 3.06 -14.74 -14.07
CA ARG A 107 4.20 -15.09 -14.94
C ARG A 107 5.54 -14.66 -14.34
N ARG A 108 5.63 -13.44 -13.81
CA ARG A 108 6.85 -12.93 -13.14
C ARG A 108 7.20 -13.75 -11.90
N GLU A 109 6.20 -14.10 -11.09
CA GLU A 109 6.38 -14.92 -9.90
C GLU A 109 6.86 -16.33 -10.24
N ARG A 110 6.25 -16.98 -11.24
CA ARG A 110 6.70 -18.28 -11.74
C ARG A 110 8.16 -18.24 -12.22
N ARG A 111 8.54 -17.19 -12.95
CA ARG A 111 9.93 -16.98 -13.39
C ARG A 111 10.88 -16.80 -12.19
N ARG A 112 10.52 -15.95 -11.22
CA ARG A 112 11.31 -15.76 -9.99
C ARG A 112 11.53 -17.07 -9.24
N ARG A 113 10.49 -17.90 -9.09
CA ARG A 113 10.59 -19.21 -8.42
C ARG A 113 11.48 -20.19 -9.18
N ALA A 114 11.40 -20.22 -10.51
CA ALA A 114 12.28 -21.05 -11.33
C ALA A 114 13.75 -20.60 -11.26
N GLU A 115 13.98 -19.30 -11.04
CA GLU A 115 15.31 -18.70 -10.92
C GLU A 115 15.85 -18.71 -9.47
N ASP A 116 15.04 -19.06 -8.46
CA ASP A 116 15.42 -19.03 -7.05
C ASP A 116 16.30 -20.25 -6.69
N PRO A 117 17.60 -20.04 -6.39
CA PRO A 117 18.55 -21.11 -6.10
C PRO A 117 18.19 -21.94 -4.87
N LEU A 118 17.40 -21.38 -3.93
CA LEU A 118 16.99 -22.11 -2.72
C LEU A 118 15.92 -23.17 -2.99
N THR A 119 15.20 -23.06 -4.11
CA THR A 119 14.14 -24.03 -4.51
C THR A 119 14.66 -25.12 -5.45
N ALA A 120 15.85 -24.94 -6.03
CA ALA A 120 16.38 -25.77 -7.11
C ALA A 120 17.21 -26.99 -6.65
N GLY A 121 17.22 -27.34 -5.35
CA GLY A 121 18.14 -28.37 -4.84
C GLY A 121 17.75 -29.04 -3.51
N ARG A 122 16.47 -29.38 -3.31
CA ARG A 122 16.01 -30.20 -2.17
C ARG A 122 15.32 -31.48 -2.64
N GLU A 123 15.97 -32.20 -3.55
CA GLU A 123 15.71 -33.62 -3.81
C GLU A 123 17.06 -34.33 -3.71
N ALA A 124 17.33 -34.90 -2.54
CA ALA A 124 18.42 -35.83 -2.25
C ALA A 124 17.90 -36.89 -1.29
#